data_AF-A0A3D9C9D9-F1
#
_entry.id   AF-A0A3D9C9D9-F1
#
_cell.length_a   1.000
_cell.length_b   1.000
_cell.length_c   1.000
_cell.angle_alpha   90.00
_cell.angle_beta   90.00
_cell.angle_gamma   90.00
#
_symmetry.space_group_name_H-M   'P 1'
#
loop_
_entity.id
_entity.type
_entity.pdbx_description
1 polymer ?
#
loop_
_entity_poly.entity_id
_entity_poly.type
_entity_poly.pdbx_seq_one_letter_code
_entity_poly.pdbx_strand_id
1 'polypeptide(L)'
;MKAKKIMYAPSAVEQFTYKFNTENNTNIEHTHEILDGSPFVTINFKETPFQLIFEFTFELGRIQNQLAKAREFFLPLDSYPFPPDDGKQIANFHHTKQELFDGEEEKALQKVFDIDYKKTSIKDFYNNPLRALKKEIDEESFDKVIEESKFTFINNYNEKYISEEGLEVYYLIRNELIYLFSYGEY
;
A
#
# COMPACT_ATOMS: atom_id res chain seq x y z
N MET A 1 -20.86 -15.07 -3.13
CA MET A 1 -21.38 -14.31 -1.95
C MET A 1 -20.30 -13.34 -1.45
N LYS A 2 -20.66 -12.16 -0.95
CA LYS A 2 -19.69 -11.22 -0.33
C LYS A 2 -20.05 -10.91 1.12
N ALA A 3 -19.05 -10.80 1.99
CA ALA A 3 -19.21 -10.41 3.39
C ALA A 3 -18.14 -9.38 3.78
N LYS A 4 -18.53 -8.27 4.40
CA LYS A 4 -17.62 -7.23 4.90
C LYS A 4 -17.67 -7.21 6.42
N LYS A 5 -16.51 -7.24 7.08
CA LYS A 5 -16.42 -7.27 8.55
C LYS A 5 -15.14 -6.64 9.05
N ILE A 6 -15.18 -6.08 10.26
CA ILE A 6 -13.99 -5.65 10.98
C ILE A 6 -13.18 -6.89 11.36
N MET A 7 -11.88 -6.87 11.10
CA MET A 7 -10.96 -7.96 11.42
C MET A 7 -9.78 -7.44 12.23
N TYR A 8 -9.38 -8.13 13.28
CA TYR A 8 -8.26 -7.71 14.12
C TYR A 8 -6.92 -7.74 13.37
N ALA A 9 -6.69 -8.79 12.58
CA ALA A 9 -5.45 -9.04 11.85
C ALA A 9 -5.75 -9.31 10.37
N PRO A 10 -5.79 -8.27 9.51
CA PRO A 10 -6.02 -8.42 8.07
C PRO A 10 -5.00 -9.32 7.37
N SER A 11 -3.72 -9.23 7.72
CA SER A 11 -2.66 -10.07 7.15
C SER A 11 -2.90 -11.58 7.38
N ALA A 12 -3.46 -11.95 8.53
CA ALA A 12 -3.85 -13.34 8.79
C ALA A 12 -5.02 -13.79 7.91
N VAL A 13 -5.87 -12.88 7.41
CA VAL A 13 -6.91 -13.21 6.42
C VAL A 13 -6.24 -13.63 5.11
N GLU A 14 -5.20 -12.91 4.68
CA GLU A 14 -4.46 -13.20 3.46
C GLU A 14 -3.78 -14.58 3.53
N GLN A 15 -2.99 -14.81 4.59
CA GLN A 15 -2.29 -16.08 4.82
C GLN A 15 -3.28 -17.26 4.89
N PHE A 16 -4.38 -17.11 5.64
CA PHE A 16 -5.39 -18.15 5.76
C PHE A 16 -6.12 -18.39 4.44
N THR A 17 -6.49 -17.33 3.71
CA THR A 17 -7.21 -17.44 2.44
C THR A 17 -6.37 -18.14 1.39
N TYR A 18 -5.09 -17.81 1.28
CA TYR A 18 -4.18 -18.47 0.36
C TYR A 18 -4.08 -19.97 0.62
N LYS A 19 -3.82 -20.35 1.87
CA LYS A 19 -3.76 -21.76 2.28
C LYS A 19 -5.09 -22.48 2.01
N PHE A 20 -6.20 -21.89 2.44
CA PHE A 20 -7.51 -22.49 2.27
C PHE A 20 -7.86 -22.72 0.80
N ASN A 21 -7.56 -21.74 -0.06
CA ASN A 21 -7.74 -21.86 -1.51
C ASN A 21 -6.91 -23.00 -2.09
N THR A 22 -5.64 -23.11 -1.66
CA THR A 22 -4.72 -24.16 -2.11
C THR A 22 -5.20 -25.55 -1.71
N GLU A 23 -5.62 -25.72 -0.45
CA GLU A 23 -6.04 -27.01 0.10
C GLU A 23 -7.40 -27.47 -0.42
N ASN A 24 -8.31 -26.53 -0.70
CA ASN A 24 -9.71 -26.84 -1.06
C ASN A 24 -10.05 -26.55 -2.53
N ASN A 25 -9.06 -26.13 -3.33
CA ASN A 25 -9.24 -25.74 -4.73
C ASN A 25 -10.36 -24.70 -4.92
N THR A 26 -10.31 -23.64 -4.11
CA THR A 26 -11.27 -22.51 -4.15
C THR A 26 -10.61 -21.23 -4.65
N ASN A 27 -11.44 -20.25 -5.04
CA ASN A 27 -11.00 -18.94 -5.53
C ASN A 27 -11.55 -17.81 -4.65
N ILE A 28 -11.50 -17.98 -3.33
CA ILE A 28 -11.96 -16.96 -2.39
C ILE A 28 -11.01 -15.76 -2.50
N GLU A 29 -11.57 -14.58 -2.74
CA GLU A 29 -10.83 -13.32 -2.80
C GLU A 29 -11.11 -12.49 -1.54
N HIS A 30 -10.19 -11.60 -1.21
CA HIS A 30 -10.39 -10.62 -0.15
C HIS A 30 -9.81 -9.26 -0.55
N THR A 31 -10.37 -8.21 0.03
CA THR A 31 -9.81 -6.85 0.00
C THR A 31 -9.87 -6.31 1.42
N HIS A 32 -8.98 -5.40 1.77
CA HIS A 32 -9.04 -4.69 3.04
C HIS A 32 -9.04 -3.18 2.81
N GLU A 33 -9.56 -2.44 3.78
CA GLU A 33 -9.61 -0.98 3.79
C GLU A 33 -9.63 -0.51 5.25
N ILE A 34 -9.08 0.67 5.52
CA ILE A 34 -9.18 1.30 6.84
C ILE A 34 -10.33 2.31 6.83
N LEU A 35 -11.34 2.08 7.67
CA LEU A 35 -12.43 3.03 7.91
C LEU A 35 -12.43 3.44 9.38
N ASP A 36 -12.37 4.74 9.66
CA ASP A 36 -12.37 5.29 11.01
C ASP A 36 -11.32 4.65 11.93
N GLY A 37 -10.12 4.38 11.39
CA GLY A 37 -9.01 3.74 12.10
C GLY A 37 -9.20 2.24 12.35
N SER A 38 -10.29 1.65 11.86
CA SER A 38 -10.57 0.22 11.98
C SER A 38 -10.34 -0.50 10.65
N PRO A 39 -9.61 -1.62 10.64
CA PRO A 39 -9.47 -2.46 9.45
C PRO A 39 -10.75 -3.24 9.14
N PHE A 40 -11.33 -2.96 7.97
CA PHE A 40 -12.43 -3.73 7.39
C PHE A 40 -11.88 -4.64 6.31
N VAL A 41 -12.34 -5.89 6.31
CA VAL A 41 -12.01 -6.87 5.29
C VAL A 41 -13.29 -7.31 4.60
N THR A 42 -13.29 -7.24 3.27
CA THR A 42 -14.36 -7.77 2.43
C THR A 42 -13.90 -9.09 1.83
N ILE A 43 -14.67 -10.15 2.04
CA ILE A 43 -14.39 -11.49 1.53
C ILE A 43 -15.42 -11.82 0.46
N ASN A 44 -14.93 -12.23 -0.71
CA ASN A 44 -15.73 -12.65 -1.84
C ASN A 44 -15.55 -14.15 -2.06
N PHE A 45 -16.58 -14.92 -1.68
CA PHE A 45 -16.59 -16.37 -1.77
C PHE A 45 -16.78 -16.91 -3.19
N LYS A 46 -16.98 -16.06 -4.22
CA LYS A 46 -17.20 -16.50 -5.61
C LYS A 46 -18.23 -17.65 -5.70
N GLU A 47 -17.87 -18.74 -6.37
CA GLU A 47 -18.64 -19.97 -6.58
C GLU A 47 -18.32 -21.05 -5.54
N THR A 48 -17.70 -20.69 -4.41
CA THR A 48 -17.33 -21.65 -3.36
C THR A 48 -18.58 -22.35 -2.78
N PRO A 49 -18.57 -23.69 -2.66
CA PRO A 49 -19.64 -24.45 -2.02
C PRO A 49 -19.97 -23.95 -0.61
N PHE A 50 -21.25 -23.94 -0.25
CA PHE A 50 -21.71 -23.43 1.05
C PHE A 50 -21.03 -24.09 2.26
N GLN A 51 -20.74 -25.40 2.17
CA GLN A 51 -20.01 -26.13 3.20
C GLN A 51 -18.61 -25.52 3.47
N LEU A 52 -17.86 -25.23 2.40
CA LEU A 52 -16.53 -24.62 2.51
C LEU A 52 -16.61 -23.16 2.97
N ILE A 53 -17.67 -22.43 2.61
CA ILE A 53 -17.92 -21.09 3.15
C ILE A 53 -18.09 -21.15 4.67
N PHE A 54 -18.85 -22.12 5.18
CA PHE A 54 -19.06 -22.29 6.62
C PHE A 54 -17.74 -22.62 7.33
N GLU A 55 -16.98 -23.58 6.82
CA GLU A 55 -15.68 -23.97 7.37
C GLU A 55 -14.69 -22.79 7.38
N PHE A 56 -14.58 -22.08 6.26
CA PHE A 56 -13.74 -20.90 6.12
C PHE A 56 -14.10 -19.83 7.16
N THR A 57 -15.38 -19.47 7.27
CA THR A 57 -15.82 -18.37 8.15
C THR A 57 -15.66 -18.72 9.62
N PHE A 58 -15.91 -19.98 9.98
CA PHE A 58 -15.70 -20.48 11.34
C PHE A 58 -14.22 -20.43 11.73
N GLU A 59 -13.34 -20.98 10.89
CA GLU A 59 -11.91 -21.04 11.15
C GLU A 59 -11.28 -19.65 11.16
N LEU A 60 -11.67 -18.77 10.25
CA LEU A 60 -11.20 -17.40 10.25
C LEU A 60 -11.60 -16.67 11.54
N GLY A 61 -12.83 -16.86 12.02
CA GLY A 61 -13.26 -16.29 13.30
C GLY A 61 -12.44 -16.80 14.49
N ARG A 62 -12.10 -18.09 14.49
CA ARG A 62 -11.24 -18.71 15.50
C ARG A 62 -9.83 -18.12 15.49
N ILE A 63 -9.23 -18.00 14.31
CA ILE A 63 -7.91 -17.40 14.09
C ILE A 63 -7.88 -15.96 14.61
N GLN A 64 -8.83 -15.13 14.19
CA GLN A 64 -8.89 -13.71 14.59
C GLN A 64 -9.00 -13.55 16.11
N ASN A 65 -9.78 -14.41 16.77
CA ASN A 65 -9.90 -14.42 18.23
C ASN A 65 -8.61 -14.87 18.94
N GLN A 66 -7.91 -15.87 18.39
CA GLN A 66 -6.63 -16.33 18.95
C GLN A 66 -5.56 -15.25 18.83
N LEU A 67 -5.42 -14.66 17.65
CA LEU A 67 -4.48 -13.57 17.36
C LEU A 67 -4.74 -12.35 18.23
N ALA A 68 -6.02 -11.96 18.42
CA ALA A 68 -6.39 -10.86 19.31
C ALA A 68 -5.98 -11.11 20.78
N LYS A 69 -6.12 -12.35 21.26
CA LYS A 69 -5.69 -12.73 22.62
C LYS A 69 -4.17 -12.75 22.78
N ALA A 70 -3.47 -13.25 21.76
CA ALA A 70 -2.00 -13.30 21.73
C ALA A 70 -1.35 -11.95 21.42
N ARG A 71 -2.14 -10.98 20.92
CA ARG A 71 -1.68 -9.70 20.37
C ARG A 71 -0.72 -9.86 19.19
N GLU A 72 -0.99 -10.84 18.34
CA GLU A 72 -0.22 -11.15 17.14
C GLU A 72 -1.00 -10.78 15.89
N PHE A 73 -0.33 -10.37 14.81
CA PHE A 73 -1.00 -9.96 13.58
C PHE A 73 -0.82 -10.95 12.42
N PHE A 74 -0.03 -11.99 12.64
CA PHE A 74 0.36 -12.96 11.61
C PHE A 74 0.23 -14.38 12.14
N LEU A 75 -0.09 -15.30 11.23
CA LEU A 75 0.02 -16.72 11.46
C LEU A 75 1.48 -17.19 11.26
N PRO A 76 1.89 -18.33 11.84
CA PRO A 76 3.23 -18.87 11.64
C PRO A 76 3.54 -19.12 10.16
N LEU A 77 4.58 -18.46 9.64
CA LEU A 77 4.91 -18.44 8.21
C LEU A 77 5.15 -19.84 7.62
N ASP A 78 5.76 -20.74 8.40
CA ASP A 78 6.02 -22.12 7.95
C ASP A 78 4.74 -22.92 7.68
N SER A 79 3.64 -22.58 8.38
CA SER A 79 2.36 -23.29 8.29
C SER A 79 1.31 -22.53 7.50
N TYR A 80 1.46 -21.21 7.39
CA TYR A 80 0.56 -20.27 6.74
C TYR A 80 1.41 -19.23 5.98
N PRO A 81 2.02 -19.63 4.85
CA PRO A 81 2.76 -18.69 4.04
C PRO A 81 1.79 -17.66 3.43
N PHE A 82 2.34 -16.51 3.06
CA PHE A 82 1.65 -15.61 2.13
C PHE A 82 1.55 -16.30 0.76
N PRO A 83 0.57 -15.91 -0.09
CA PRO A 83 0.58 -16.32 -1.48
C PRO A 83 1.95 -16.00 -2.09
N PRO A 84 2.53 -16.89 -2.92
CA PRO A 84 3.73 -16.58 -3.67
C PRO A 84 3.43 -15.32 -4.46
N ASP A 85 4.35 -14.36 -4.39
CA ASP A 85 4.25 -13.12 -5.15
C ASP A 85 4.00 -13.48 -6.61
N ASP A 86 2.78 -13.22 -7.10
CA ASP A 86 2.38 -13.49 -8.48
C ASP A 86 3.01 -12.45 -9.44
N GLY A 87 4.14 -11.86 -9.02
CA GLY A 87 4.73 -10.66 -9.59
C GLY A 87 3.74 -9.49 -9.59
N LYS A 88 2.71 -9.54 -8.72
CA LYS A 88 1.61 -8.57 -8.66
C LYS A 88 1.47 -7.94 -7.27
N GLN A 89 2.60 -7.53 -6.71
CA GLN A 89 2.73 -6.15 -6.25
C GLN A 89 3.67 -5.41 -7.21
N ILE A 90 3.24 -5.26 -8.46
CA ILE A 90 3.62 -4.05 -9.19
C ILE A 90 2.58 -3.05 -8.72
N ALA A 91 2.99 -2.01 -7.99
CA ALA A 91 2.16 -0.83 -7.90
C ALA A 91 1.66 -0.54 -9.32
N ASN A 92 0.35 -0.48 -9.56
CA ASN A 92 -0.14 -0.03 -10.86
C ASN A 92 0.34 1.43 -11.00
N PHE A 93 1.45 1.62 -11.68
CA PHE A 93 2.06 2.92 -11.88
C PHE A 93 1.22 3.66 -12.91
N HIS A 94 0.36 4.55 -12.40
CA HIS A 94 -0.30 5.53 -13.24
C HIS A 94 0.54 6.79 -13.29
N HIS A 95 1.36 6.94 -14.33
CA HIS A 95 2.06 8.19 -14.59
C HIS A 95 1.08 9.24 -15.12
N THR A 96 0.67 10.14 -14.23
CA THR A 96 0.07 11.42 -14.60
C THR A 96 1.02 12.51 -14.13
N LYS A 97 1.73 13.16 -15.07
CA LYS A 97 2.60 14.30 -14.77
C LYS A 97 1.79 15.58 -14.92
N GLN A 98 1.75 16.37 -13.85
CA GLN A 98 1.06 17.65 -13.83
C GLN A 98 1.93 18.68 -13.10
N GLU A 99 2.12 19.83 -13.71
CA GLU A 99 2.70 20.99 -13.02
C GLU A 99 1.68 21.53 -12.02
N LEU A 100 2.06 21.55 -10.74
CA LEU A 100 1.20 22.06 -9.68
C LEU A 100 1.37 23.57 -9.49
N PHE A 101 2.60 24.08 -9.65
CA PHE A 101 2.95 25.48 -9.47
C PHE A 101 4.31 25.81 -10.09
N ASP A 102 4.42 26.98 -10.71
CA ASP A 102 5.67 27.63 -11.12
C ASP A 102 5.67 29.07 -10.59
N GLY A 103 6.77 29.47 -9.92
CA GLY A 103 6.94 30.77 -9.28
C GLY A 103 7.69 30.73 -7.94
N GLU A 104 7.66 31.85 -7.22
CA GLU A 104 8.39 32.00 -5.95
C GLU A 104 7.94 31.02 -4.85
N GLU A 105 8.89 30.45 -4.12
CA GLU A 105 8.67 29.49 -3.02
C GLU A 105 7.68 30.01 -1.97
N GLU A 106 7.81 31.28 -1.56
CA GLU A 106 6.90 31.89 -0.57
C GLU A 106 5.42 31.82 -0.99
N LYS A 107 5.16 31.91 -2.30
CA LYS A 107 3.81 31.78 -2.87
C LYS A 107 3.42 30.32 -2.98
N ALA A 108 4.34 29.43 -3.35
CA ALA A 108 4.13 28.00 -3.44
C ALA A 108 3.68 27.41 -2.08
N LEU A 109 4.33 27.82 -0.99
CA LEU A 109 4.03 27.37 0.39
C LEU A 109 2.62 27.75 0.87
N GLN A 110 1.96 28.70 0.21
CA GLN A 110 0.59 29.12 0.50
C GLN A 110 -0.46 28.43 -0.39
N LYS A 111 -0.02 27.68 -1.42
CA LYS A 111 -0.91 26.99 -2.35
C LYS A 111 -1.42 25.67 -1.77
N VAL A 112 -2.64 25.35 -2.18
CA VAL A 112 -3.32 24.09 -1.91
C VAL A 112 -3.80 23.55 -3.24
N PHE A 113 -3.49 22.28 -3.49
CA PHE A 113 -3.83 21.53 -4.70
C PHE A 113 -4.84 20.46 -4.34
N ASP A 114 -5.78 20.16 -5.23
CA ASP A 114 -6.66 19.00 -5.06
C ASP A 114 -6.02 17.78 -5.73
N ILE A 115 -5.75 16.77 -4.92
CA ILE A 115 -5.23 15.47 -5.35
C ILE A 115 -6.20 14.43 -4.80
N ASP A 116 -6.86 13.68 -5.68
CA ASP A 116 -7.89 12.69 -5.32
C ASP A 116 -8.98 13.25 -4.38
N TYR A 117 -9.55 14.41 -4.77
CA TYR A 117 -10.59 15.12 -4.02
C TYR A 117 -10.17 15.56 -2.60
N LYS A 118 -8.86 15.63 -2.35
CA LYS A 118 -8.29 16.07 -1.08
C LYS A 118 -7.30 17.21 -1.28
N LYS A 119 -7.54 18.27 -0.52
CA LYS A 119 -6.65 19.43 -0.40
C LYS A 119 -5.29 19.00 0.16
N THR A 120 -4.24 19.29 -0.60
CA THR A 120 -2.86 18.93 -0.33
C THR A 120 -1.97 20.16 -0.50
N SER A 121 -1.00 20.37 0.38
CA SER A 121 -0.02 21.47 0.29
C SER A 121 1.40 20.93 0.21
N ILE A 122 2.38 21.75 -0.19
CA ILE A 122 3.80 21.37 -0.22
C ILE A 122 4.26 20.83 1.15
N LYS A 123 3.76 21.42 2.23
CA LYS A 123 4.11 21.02 3.60
C LYS A 123 3.74 19.58 3.93
N ASP A 124 2.79 18.98 3.21
CA ASP A 124 2.35 17.61 3.44
C ASP A 124 3.39 16.58 2.99
N PHE A 125 4.27 16.92 2.04
CA PHE A 125 5.30 16.03 1.50
C PHE A 125 6.73 16.55 1.70
N TYR A 126 6.92 17.81 2.09
CA TYR A 126 8.23 18.45 2.26
C TYR A 126 9.20 17.67 3.17
N ASN A 127 8.69 16.99 4.20
CA ASN A 127 9.51 16.22 5.15
C ASN A 127 9.70 14.75 4.78
N ASN A 128 9.23 14.33 3.60
CA ASN A 128 9.21 12.95 3.15
C ASN A 128 10.07 12.78 1.89
N PRO A 129 11.42 12.84 2.00
CA PRO A 129 12.30 12.66 0.85
C PRO A 129 12.14 11.25 0.28
N LEU A 130 12.29 11.08 -1.04
CA LEU A 130 12.04 9.79 -1.70
C LEU A 130 12.86 8.64 -1.10
N ARG A 131 14.10 8.91 -0.63
CA ARG A 131 14.93 7.88 0.04
C ARG A 131 14.23 7.19 1.23
N ALA A 132 13.34 7.89 1.92
CA ALA A 132 12.65 7.35 3.09
C ALA A 132 11.53 6.37 2.69
N LEU A 133 11.07 6.39 1.44
CA LEU A 133 10.09 5.44 0.92
C LEU A 133 10.60 4.00 0.94
N LYS A 134 11.93 3.78 0.88
CA LYS A 134 12.55 2.44 1.05
C LYS A 134 12.19 1.72 2.35
N LYS A 135 11.69 2.45 3.35
CA LYS A 135 11.23 1.88 4.63
C LYS A 135 9.75 1.49 4.61
N GLU A 136 9.01 2.01 3.64
CA GLU A 136 7.55 1.88 3.52
C GLU A 136 7.14 0.86 2.45
N ILE A 137 8.01 0.59 1.46
CA ILE A 137 7.82 -0.41 0.40
C ILE A 137 9.03 -1.33 0.28
N ASP A 138 8.84 -2.47 -0.39
CA ASP A 138 9.92 -3.40 -0.70
C ASP A 138 10.92 -2.82 -1.73
N GLU A 139 12.11 -3.40 -1.76
CA GLU A 139 13.23 -2.93 -2.59
C GLU A 139 12.94 -3.04 -4.09
N GLU A 140 12.26 -4.10 -4.53
CA GLU A 140 11.92 -4.31 -5.94
C GLU A 140 10.93 -3.23 -6.43
N SER A 141 9.89 -2.95 -5.65
CA SER A 141 8.94 -1.87 -5.93
C SER A 141 9.61 -0.51 -5.95
N PHE A 142 10.54 -0.26 -5.03
CA PHE A 142 11.29 0.99 -5.00
C PHE A 142 12.16 1.15 -6.25
N ASP A 143 12.91 0.11 -6.64
CA ASP A 143 13.75 0.17 -7.83
C ASP A 143 12.93 0.41 -9.10
N LYS A 144 11.75 -0.21 -9.23
CA LYS A 144 10.80 0.09 -10.32
C LYS A 144 10.34 1.54 -10.33
N VAL A 145 10.03 2.14 -9.17
CA VAL A 145 9.67 3.57 -9.08
C VAL A 145 10.78 4.45 -9.68
N ILE A 146 12.04 4.16 -9.32
CA ILE A 146 13.20 4.93 -9.78
C ILE A 146 13.40 4.76 -11.28
N GLU A 147 13.32 3.52 -11.79
CA GLU A 147 13.51 3.20 -13.20
C GLU A 147 12.41 3.83 -14.08
N GLU A 148 11.14 3.57 -13.76
CA GLU A 148 10.02 4.03 -14.59
C GLU A 148 9.87 5.57 -14.57
N SER A 149 10.17 6.20 -13.45
CA SER A 149 10.11 7.67 -13.31
C SER A 149 11.39 8.37 -13.75
N LYS A 150 12.41 7.61 -14.17
CA LYS A 150 13.71 8.10 -14.63
C LYS A 150 14.41 9.02 -13.64
N PHE A 151 14.33 8.69 -12.35
CA PHE A 151 14.97 9.51 -11.33
C PHE A 151 16.46 9.22 -11.26
N THR A 152 17.25 10.28 -11.09
CA THR A 152 18.70 10.20 -10.93
C THR A 152 19.05 10.18 -9.46
N PHE A 153 19.78 9.16 -9.02
CA PHE A 153 20.34 9.08 -7.68
C PHE A 153 21.59 9.96 -7.57
N ILE A 154 21.66 10.81 -6.54
CA ILE A 154 22.84 11.61 -6.20
C ILE A 154 23.28 11.26 -4.78
N ASN A 155 24.54 10.84 -4.64
CA ASN A 155 25.14 10.45 -3.38
C ASN A 155 26.40 11.26 -3.08
N ASN A 156 26.22 12.47 -2.54
CA ASN A 156 27.33 13.33 -2.13
C ASN A 156 27.51 13.31 -0.60
N TYR A 157 26.54 13.88 0.13
CA TYR A 157 26.51 13.95 1.61
C TYR A 157 25.18 13.48 2.21
N ASN A 158 24.09 13.69 1.47
CA ASN A 158 22.76 13.19 1.76
C ASN A 158 22.25 12.50 0.50
N GLU A 159 21.80 11.26 0.63
CA GLU A 159 21.17 10.51 -0.46
C GLU A 159 19.93 11.26 -0.94
N LYS A 160 19.87 11.58 -2.23
CA LYS A 160 18.69 12.22 -2.83
C LYS A 160 18.42 11.69 -4.23
N TYR A 161 17.17 11.83 -4.63
CA TYR A 161 16.68 11.43 -5.94
C TYR A 161 16.17 12.67 -6.65
N ILE A 162 16.60 12.85 -7.89
CA ILE A 162 16.33 14.04 -8.69
C ILE A 162 15.53 13.66 -9.94
N SER A 163 14.52 14.44 -10.26
CA SER A 163 13.71 14.33 -11.48
C SER A 163 14.49 14.72 -12.74
N GLU A 164 13.94 14.44 -13.93
CA GLU A 164 14.51 14.87 -15.21
C GLU A 164 14.69 16.40 -15.30
N GLU A 165 13.87 17.17 -14.57
CA GLU A 165 13.96 18.63 -14.47
C GLU A 165 15.03 19.15 -13.50
N GLY A 166 15.74 18.28 -12.78
CA GLY A 166 16.75 18.68 -11.80
C GLY A 166 16.20 18.98 -10.40
N LEU A 167 14.91 18.73 -10.16
CA LEU A 167 14.23 18.98 -8.88
C LEU A 167 14.27 17.74 -7.95
N GLU A 168 14.37 17.96 -6.64
CA GLU A 168 14.41 16.87 -5.64
C GLU A 168 13.03 16.21 -5.48
N VAL A 169 13.03 14.89 -5.33
CA VAL A 169 11.80 14.09 -5.28
C VAL A 169 11.43 13.72 -3.84
N TYR A 170 10.16 13.91 -3.54
CA TYR A 170 9.48 13.63 -2.28
C TYR A 170 8.31 12.69 -2.51
N TYR A 171 7.80 12.10 -1.44
CA TYR A 171 6.66 11.20 -1.52
C TYR A 171 5.56 11.55 -0.50
N LEU A 172 4.36 11.05 -0.78
CA LEU A 172 3.23 11.06 0.14
C LEU A 172 2.45 9.76 -0.03
N ILE A 173 2.20 9.06 1.07
CA ILE A 173 1.34 7.86 1.06
C ILE A 173 -0.06 8.27 1.52
N ARG A 174 -1.07 8.02 0.68
CA ARG A 174 -2.48 8.24 1.03
C ARG A 174 -3.36 7.23 0.31
N ASN A 175 -4.33 6.66 1.02
CA ASN A 175 -5.30 5.69 0.49
C ASN A 175 -4.61 4.55 -0.28
N GLU A 176 -3.51 4.01 0.28
CA GLU A 176 -2.71 2.93 -0.33
C GLU A 176 -2.05 3.32 -1.68
N LEU A 177 -2.05 4.62 -2.03
CA LEU A 177 -1.36 5.18 -3.20
C LEU A 177 -0.13 5.97 -2.77
N ILE A 178 0.92 5.88 -3.58
CA ILE A 178 2.16 6.66 -3.44
C ILE A 178 2.13 7.78 -4.47
N TYR A 179 2.16 9.01 -3.99
CA TYR A 179 2.26 10.21 -4.81
C TYR A 179 3.69 10.73 -4.76
N LEU A 180 4.27 11.01 -5.92
CA LEU A 180 5.63 11.49 -6.08
C LEU A 180 5.59 12.96 -6.48
N PHE A 181 6.33 13.80 -5.75
CA PHE A 181 6.38 15.24 -5.98
C PHE A 181 7.82 15.66 -6.21
N SER A 182 8.08 16.35 -7.31
CA SER A 182 9.35 17.02 -7.53
C SER A 182 9.23 18.49 -7.13
N TYR A 183 10.18 18.97 -6.31
CA TYR A 183 10.20 20.31 -5.76
C TYR A 183 11.64 20.82 -5.61
N GLY A 184 11.86 22.09 -5.87
CA GLY A 184 13.15 22.74 -5.68
C GLY A 184 13.19 24.15 -6.23
N GLU A 185 14.16 24.93 -5.76
CA GLU A 185 14.51 26.22 -6.35
C GLU A 185 15.60 26.02 -7.42
N TYR A 186 15.55 26.83 -8.47
CA TYR A 186 16.63 26.96 -9.46
C TYR A 186 17.64 28.03 -9.04
#